data_AF-A0A3C0AQ67-F1
#
_entry.id   AF-A0A3C0AQ67-F1
#
_cell.length_a   1.000
_cell.length_b   1.000
_cell.length_c   1.000
_cell.angle_alpha   90.00
_cell.angle_beta   90.00
_cell.angle_gamma   90.00
#
_symmetry.space_group_name_H-M   'P 1'
#
loop_
_entity.id
_entity.type
_entity.pdbx_description
1 polymer ?
#
loop_
_entity_poly.entity_id
_entity_poly.type
_entity_poly.pdbx_seq_one_letter_code
_entity_poly.pdbx_strand_id
1 'polypeptide(L)'
;MNLVDHSRRSFLKSSLVLSTSIPLFAELAQAESKSSDKPLIAYVGTFSSPLQDVLDTQVDLPPGNGRGIHLFEINRKTGAMTPAGIHPMGTSPSCLAVNAAGTHLYSTNETDRVGKEKHGSVSAFTINREDGSLQPLNTVNSGGAGPTYE
;
A
#
# COMPACT_ATOMS: atom_id res chain seq x y z
N MET A 1 -23.68 -37.32 -74.42
CA MET A 1 -25.16 -37.16 -74.33
C MET A 1 -25.53 -37.28 -72.86
N ASN A 2 -26.07 -36.32 -72.11
CA ASN A 2 -27.08 -35.29 -72.41
C ASN A 2 -26.75 -33.98 -71.67
N LEU A 3 -26.95 -32.85 -72.38
CA LEU A 3 -27.18 -31.54 -71.78
C LEU A 3 -28.66 -31.46 -71.39
N VAL A 4 -28.94 -31.00 -70.17
CA VAL A 4 -30.23 -30.39 -69.83
C VAL A 4 -29.93 -29.05 -69.15
N ASP A 5 -30.60 -28.03 -69.67
CA ASP A 5 -30.36 -26.62 -69.48
C ASP A 5 -31.53 -25.98 -68.70
N HIS A 6 -31.25 -24.81 -68.11
CA HIS A 6 -32.14 -23.84 -67.43
C HIS A 6 -32.57 -24.20 -65.99
N SER A 7 -32.45 -23.30 -65.00
CA SER A 7 -33.07 -21.99 -65.01
C SER A 7 -32.43 -21.01 -64.00
N ARG A 8 -32.24 -19.76 -64.45
CA ARG A 8 -31.87 -18.60 -63.63
C ARG A 8 -33.06 -18.18 -62.77
N ARG A 9 -32.98 -18.28 -61.44
CA ARG A 9 -33.62 -17.35 -60.46
C ARG A 9 -33.40 -17.78 -59.01
N SER A 10 -33.24 -16.76 -58.16
CA SER A 10 -33.33 -16.71 -56.70
C SER A 10 -32.07 -17.05 -55.91
N PHE A 11 -31.25 -16.05 -55.57
CA PHE A 11 -31.34 -15.18 -54.37
C PHE A 11 -31.15 -15.94 -53.05
N LEU A 12 -29.95 -15.83 -52.47
CA LEU A 12 -29.73 -15.11 -51.20
C LEU A 12 -28.24 -15.14 -50.82
N LYS A 13 -27.66 -13.93 -50.75
CA LYS A 13 -26.39 -13.63 -50.08
C LYS A 13 -26.57 -13.81 -48.58
N SER A 14 -25.57 -14.32 -47.87
CA SER A 14 -25.39 -14.04 -46.44
C SER A 14 -23.93 -14.27 -46.03
N SER A 15 -23.19 -13.18 -45.87
CA SER A 15 -21.94 -13.11 -45.12
C SER A 15 -22.24 -13.16 -43.62
N LEU A 16 -21.45 -13.87 -42.81
CA LEU A 16 -21.50 -13.77 -41.35
C LEU A 16 -20.34 -12.90 -40.86
N VAL A 17 -20.71 -11.89 -40.07
CA VAL A 17 -19.87 -10.79 -39.56
C VAL A 17 -19.01 -11.25 -38.38
N LEU A 18 -17.74 -10.83 -38.38
CA LEU A 18 -16.80 -10.95 -37.27
C LEU A 18 -16.90 -9.68 -36.40
N SER A 19 -17.56 -9.69 -35.24
CA SER A 19 -17.44 -8.58 -34.25
C SER A 19 -18.15 -8.83 -32.90
N THR A 20 -17.53 -9.51 -31.93
CA THR A 20 -17.96 -9.43 -30.51
C THR A 20 -16.83 -9.67 -29.49
N SER A 21 -15.59 -9.21 -29.74
CA SER A 21 -14.49 -9.32 -28.76
C SER A 21 -14.05 -7.98 -28.13
N ILE A 22 -14.74 -6.88 -28.43
CA ILE A 22 -14.31 -5.53 -28.04
C ILE A 22 -14.64 -5.13 -26.58
N PRO A 23 -15.67 -5.64 -25.86
CA PRO A 23 -15.95 -5.08 -24.53
C PRO A 23 -14.90 -5.46 -23.48
N LEU A 24 -14.25 -6.62 -23.59
CA LEU A 24 -13.32 -7.10 -22.56
C LEU A 24 -11.98 -6.32 -22.54
N PHE A 25 -11.46 -5.94 -23.70
CA PHE A 25 -10.18 -5.21 -23.80
C PHE A 25 -10.30 -3.74 -23.38
N ALA A 26 -11.44 -3.11 -23.66
CA ALA A 26 -11.69 -1.72 -23.24
C ALA A 26 -11.81 -1.60 -21.71
N GLU A 27 -12.41 -2.60 -21.07
CA GLU A 27 -12.60 -2.64 -19.62
C GLU A 27 -11.27 -2.92 -18.88
N LEU A 28 -10.43 -3.81 -19.42
CA LEU A 28 -9.05 -4.03 -18.94
C LEU A 28 -8.17 -2.78 -19.08
N ALA A 29 -8.25 -2.06 -20.20
CA ALA A 29 -7.47 -0.84 -20.43
C ALA A 29 -7.92 0.34 -19.53
N GLN A 30 -9.23 0.46 -19.25
CA GLN A 30 -9.74 1.46 -18.30
C GLN A 30 -9.39 1.13 -16.84
N ALA A 31 -9.31 -0.16 -16.49
CA ALA A 31 -8.89 -0.58 -15.14
C ALA A 31 -7.42 -0.23 -14.85
N GLU A 32 -6.53 -0.37 -15.83
CA GLU A 32 -5.13 0.07 -15.71
C GLU A 32 -5.02 1.59 -15.51
N SER A 33 -5.76 2.39 -16.30
CA SER A 33 -5.64 3.86 -16.27
C SER A 33 -6.22 4.47 -15.00
N LYS A 34 -7.26 3.89 -14.41
CA LYS A 34 -7.91 4.44 -13.21
C LYS A 34 -7.09 4.23 -11.94
N SER A 35 -6.16 3.27 -11.94
CA SER A 35 -5.27 3.04 -10.79
C SER A 35 -4.10 4.04 -10.72
N SER A 36 -3.81 4.77 -11.81
CA SER A 36 -2.66 5.68 -11.85
C SER A 36 -2.91 7.08 -11.29
N ASP A 37 -4.17 7.49 -11.09
CA ASP A 37 -4.51 8.85 -10.66
C ASP A 37 -4.21 9.14 -9.18
N LYS A 38 -4.21 8.10 -8.33
CA LYS A 38 -3.92 8.28 -6.89
C LYS A 38 -2.43 8.18 -6.62
N PRO A 39 -1.87 8.88 -5.62
CA PRO A 39 -0.44 8.78 -5.32
C PRO A 39 -0.06 7.35 -4.91
N LEU A 40 1.13 6.90 -5.29
CA LEU A 40 1.74 5.67 -4.77
C LEU A 40 2.63 6.05 -3.59
N ILE A 41 2.30 5.59 -2.40
CA ILE A 41 2.99 5.98 -1.17
C ILE A 41 3.76 4.80 -0.60
N ALA A 42 5.04 5.01 -0.30
CA ALA A 42 5.84 4.15 0.56
C ALA A 42 5.77 4.64 2.01
N TYR A 43 5.58 3.69 2.93
CA TYR A 43 5.67 3.91 4.37
C TYR A 43 6.94 3.24 4.88
N VAL A 44 7.78 4.02 5.57
CA VAL A 44 9.06 3.55 6.11
C VAL A 44 9.02 3.72 7.62
N GLY A 45 8.98 2.60 8.34
CA GLY A 45 9.15 2.58 9.80
C GLY A 45 10.61 2.85 10.15
N THR A 46 10.83 3.50 11.30
CA THR A 46 12.18 3.81 11.78
C THR A 46 12.39 3.26 13.18
N PHE A 47 13.55 2.65 13.39
CA PHE A 47 14.09 2.41 14.72
C PHE A 47 14.68 3.71 15.31
N SER A 48 14.84 3.72 16.63
CA SER A 48 15.54 4.77 17.41
C SER A 48 14.96 6.18 17.23
N SER A 49 13.72 6.37 17.71
CA SER A 49 13.24 7.72 18.02
C SER A 49 14.15 8.36 19.07
N PRO A 50 14.46 9.69 19.03
CA PRO A 50 15.27 10.34 20.05
C PRO A 50 14.75 9.96 21.43
N LEU A 51 15.57 9.25 22.21
CA LEU A 51 15.18 8.80 23.53
C LEU A 51 14.98 10.05 24.40
N GLN A 52 13.72 10.38 24.68
CA GLN A 52 13.38 11.53 25.52
C GLN A 52 13.63 11.25 27.01
N ASP A 53 13.48 9.98 27.41
CA ASP A 53 13.90 9.47 28.72
C ASP A 53 15.08 8.51 28.52
N VAL A 54 16.30 8.96 28.79
CA VAL A 54 17.50 8.12 28.88
C VAL A 54 17.79 7.81 30.34
N LEU A 55 18.25 6.58 30.63
CA LEU A 55 18.72 6.26 31.98
C LEU A 55 20.02 7.01 32.25
N ASP A 56 20.26 7.40 33.50
CA ASP A 56 21.51 8.08 33.92
C ASP A 56 22.78 7.27 33.59
N THR A 57 22.64 5.94 33.43
CA THR A 57 23.73 5.01 33.11
C THR A 57 23.91 4.78 31.61
N GLN A 58 23.08 5.39 30.77
CA GLN A 58 23.14 5.17 29.33
C GLN A 58 24.29 5.99 28.73
N VAL A 59 25.17 5.30 27.99
CA VAL A 59 26.28 5.94 27.25
C VAL A 59 25.70 6.96 26.27
N ASP A 60 26.32 8.14 26.18
CA ASP A 60 25.99 9.20 25.21
C ASP A 60 26.08 8.68 23.76
N LEU A 61 25.01 8.03 23.31
CA LEU A 61 24.77 7.74 21.92
C LEU A 61 24.12 8.98 21.32
N PRO A 62 24.48 9.37 20.07
CA PRO A 62 23.75 10.43 19.40
C PRO A 62 22.26 10.10 19.40
N PRO A 63 21.37 11.09 19.64
CA PRO A 63 19.94 10.84 19.61
C PRO A 63 19.58 10.21 18.26
N GLY A 64 18.85 9.10 18.31
CA GLY A 64 18.41 8.44 17.10
C GLY A 64 17.59 9.39 16.22
N ASN A 65 17.69 9.24 14.90
CA ASN A 65 17.02 10.13 13.95
C ASN A 65 15.62 9.63 13.55
N GLY A 66 15.17 8.51 14.11
CA GLY A 66 13.84 7.99 13.86
C GLY A 66 12.80 9.00 14.30
N ARG A 67 11.79 9.28 13.46
CA ARG A 67 10.71 10.19 13.85
C ARG A 67 9.35 9.52 13.86
N GLY A 68 9.30 8.22 13.56
CA GLY A 68 8.07 7.44 13.46
C GLY A 68 7.95 6.82 12.07
N ILE A 69 6.82 7.01 11.41
CA ILE A 69 6.59 6.46 10.06
C ILE A 69 6.81 7.57 9.03
N HIS A 70 7.78 7.40 8.16
CA HIS A 70 8.10 8.34 7.08
C HIS A 70 7.32 7.96 5.81
N LEU A 71 6.74 8.96 5.15
CA LEU A 71 5.96 8.80 3.93
C LEU A 71 6.76 9.33 2.74
N PHE A 72 6.75 8.57 1.65
CA PHE A 72 7.37 8.97 0.39
C PHE A 72 6.41 8.73 -0.77
N GLU A 73 6.26 9.72 -1.63
CA GLU A 73 5.58 9.54 -2.91
C GLU A 73 6.55 8.88 -3.91
N ILE A 74 6.09 7.82 -4.56
CA ILE A 74 6.85 7.05 -5.54
C ILE A 74 6.42 7.44 -6.94
N ASN A 75 7.38 7.88 -7.75
CA ASN A 75 7.19 7.96 -9.19
C ASN A 75 7.06 6.54 -9.77
N ARG A 76 5.86 6.16 -10.22
CA ARG A 76 5.58 4.81 -10.76
C ARG A 76 6.43 4.40 -11.95
N LYS A 77 6.97 5.36 -12.70
CA LYS A 77 7.79 5.08 -13.90
C LYS A 77 9.26 4.88 -13.55
N THR A 78 9.79 5.64 -12.60
CA THR A 78 11.23 5.67 -12.29
C THR A 78 11.60 5.01 -10.97
N GLY A 79 10.62 4.79 -10.09
CA GLY A 79 10.85 4.37 -8.70
C GLY A 79 11.40 5.46 -7.80
N ALA A 80 11.61 6.69 -8.30
CA ALA A 80 12.13 7.79 -7.50
C ALA A 80 11.18 8.13 -6.34
N MET A 81 11.74 8.28 -5.15
CA MET A 81 11.01 8.58 -3.91
C MET A 81 11.19 10.04 -3.53
N THR A 82 10.07 10.74 -3.32
CA THR A 82 10.06 12.14 -2.85
C THR A 82 9.45 12.19 -1.45
N PRO A 83 10.07 12.85 -0.46
CA PRO A 83 9.48 12.97 0.88
C PRO A 83 8.08 13.58 0.83
N ALA A 84 7.10 12.91 1.45
CA ALA A 84 5.69 13.31 1.45
C ALA A 84 5.15 13.62 2.85
N GLY A 85 5.89 13.27 3.91
CA GLY A 85 5.52 13.60 5.28
C GLY A 85 6.09 12.63 6.30
N ILE A 86 5.76 12.86 7.57
CA ILE A 86 6.11 11.98 8.69
C ILE A 86 4.89 11.89 9.60
N HIS A 87 4.50 10.68 9.97
CA HIS A 87 3.61 10.44 11.11
C HIS A 87 4.47 10.30 12.38
N PRO A 88 4.48 11.30 13.27
CA PRO A 88 5.38 11.31 14.41
C PRO A 88 5.00 10.23 15.43
N MET A 89 5.98 9.47 15.90
CA MET A 89 5.77 8.46 16.96
C MET A 89 6.86 8.55 18.04
N GLY A 90 6.44 8.41 19.29
CA GLY A 90 7.33 8.29 20.46
C GLY A 90 7.86 6.88 20.69
N THR A 91 7.60 5.96 19.76
CA THR A 91 8.00 4.55 19.78
C THR A 91 8.78 4.21 18.51
N SER A 92 9.32 2.99 18.42
CA SER A 92 10.01 2.49 17.20
C SER A 92 9.06 1.63 16.36
N PRO A 93 8.40 2.17 15.31
CA PRO A 93 7.62 1.35 14.37
C PRO A 93 8.56 0.44 13.58
N SER A 94 8.75 -0.80 14.05
CA SER A 94 9.73 -1.75 13.54
C SER A 94 9.26 -2.50 12.31
N CYS A 95 7.98 -2.89 12.27
CA CYS A 95 7.37 -3.59 11.15
C CYS A 95 6.04 -2.96 10.79
N LEU A 96 5.81 -2.78 9.49
CA LEU A 96 4.59 -2.20 8.93
C LEU A 96 3.90 -3.20 8.02
N ALA A 97 2.58 -3.29 8.13
CA ALA A 97 1.75 -4.06 7.22
C ALA A 97 0.55 -3.22 6.76
N VAL A 98 0.26 -3.25 5.47
CA VAL A 98 -0.93 -2.61 4.89
C VAL A 98 -1.93 -3.68 4.53
N ASN A 99 -3.22 -3.45 4.81
CA ASN A 99 -4.25 -4.40 4.43
C ASN A 99 -4.41 -4.49 2.90
N ALA A 100 -4.98 -5.60 2.41
CA ALA A 100 -5.14 -5.81 0.96
C ALA A 100 -5.91 -4.69 0.24
N ALA A 101 -6.80 -3.99 0.95
CA ALA A 101 -7.59 -2.89 0.41
C ALA A 101 -6.85 -1.53 0.37
N GLY A 102 -5.63 -1.45 0.91
CA GLY A 102 -4.86 -0.19 0.99
C GLY A 102 -5.55 0.91 1.79
N THR A 103 -6.30 0.53 2.83
CA THR A 103 -7.10 1.47 3.66
C THR A 103 -6.60 1.56 5.08
N HIS A 104 -5.86 0.55 5.54
CA HIS A 104 -5.38 0.46 6.90
C HIS A 104 -3.92 0.05 6.92
N LEU A 105 -3.17 0.69 7.82
CA LEU A 105 -1.79 0.36 8.13
C LEU A 105 -1.71 -0.10 9.58
N TYR A 106 -0.95 -1.17 9.80
CA TYR A 106 -0.64 -1.71 11.11
C TYR A 106 0.85 -1.56 11.35
N SER A 107 1.21 -1.05 12.53
CA SER A 107 2.59 -0.87 12.96
C SER A 107 2.82 -1.68 14.23
N THR A 108 3.81 -2.57 14.21
CA THR A 108 4.37 -3.10 15.44
C THR A 108 5.39 -2.10 15.97
N ASN A 109 5.26 -1.76 17.24
CA ASN A 109 6.08 -0.74 17.87
C ASN A 109 6.94 -1.40 18.93
N GLU A 110 8.23 -1.50 18.65
CA GLU A 110 9.19 -1.97 19.64
C GLU A 110 9.46 -0.87 20.66
N THR A 111 9.17 -1.17 21.92
CA THR A 111 9.37 -0.26 23.03
C THR A 111 9.33 -1.03 24.34
N ASP A 112 10.16 -0.63 25.29
CA ASP A 112 10.15 -1.07 26.68
C ASP A 112 9.44 -0.04 27.58
N ARG A 113 8.53 0.79 27.02
CA ARG A 113 8.01 1.98 27.69
C ARG A 113 6.49 2.08 27.75
N VAL A 114 5.76 1.17 27.09
CA VAL A 114 4.30 1.23 27.08
C VAL A 114 3.72 0.35 28.18
N GLY A 115 2.93 0.98 29.06
CA GLY A 115 2.27 0.33 30.19
C GLY A 115 3.21 -0.01 31.34
N LYS A 116 2.64 -0.50 32.45
CA LYS A 116 3.40 -0.89 33.65
C LYS A 116 4.41 -2.02 33.37
N GLU A 117 4.08 -2.88 32.42
CA GLU A 117 4.84 -4.07 32.07
C GLU A 117 5.92 -3.83 31.00
N LYS A 118 6.08 -2.59 30.49
CA LYS A 118 7.13 -2.25 29.52
C LYS A 118 7.11 -3.13 28.26
N HIS A 119 5.93 -3.29 27.67
CA HIS A 119 5.76 -4.10 26.47
C HIS A 119 5.77 -3.26 25.20
N GLY A 120 6.02 -3.94 24.08
CA GLY A 120 5.75 -3.39 22.77
C GLY A 120 4.26 -3.14 22.57
N SER A 121 3.92 -2.58 21.42
CA SER A 121 2.52 -2.35 21.07
C SER A 121 2.26 -2.60 19.59
N VAL A 122 0.99 -2.70 19.23
CA VAL A 122 0.53 -2.67 17.85
C VAL A 122 -0.41 -1.49 17.69
N SER A 123 -0.12 -0.60 16.75
CA SER A 123 -0.97 0.53 16.39
C SER A 123 -1.63 0.30 15.04
N ALA A 124 -2.91 0.67 14.94
CA ALA A 124 -3.64 0.67 13.68
C ALA A 124 -3.97 2.10 13.24
N PHE A 125 -3.91 2.33 11.94
CA PHE A 125 -4.18 3.62 11.30
C PHE A 125 -5.11 3.44 10.11
N THR A 126 -5.96 4.43 9.83
CA THR A 126 -6.56 4.58 8.50
C THR A 126 -5.60 5.35 7.59
N ILE A 127 -5.64 5.02 6.30
CA ILE A 127 -4.88 5.69 5.25
C ILE A 127 -5.80 6.65 4.51
N ASN A 128 -5.46 7.94 4.50
CA ASN A 128 -6.07 8.89 3.59
C ASN A 128 -5.63 8.57 2.16
N ARG A 129 -6.60 8.29 1.28
CA ARG A 129 -6.32 7.89 -0.11
C ARG A 129 -5.91 9.04 -1.02
N GLU A 130 -6.08 10.28 -0.58
CA GLU A 130 -5.76 11.46 -1.38
C GLU A 130 -4.29 11.85 -1.24
N ASP A 131 -3.71 11.71 -0.05
CA ASP A 131 -2.33 12.15 0.26
C ASP A 131 -1.47 11.09 0.97
N GLY A 132 -2.03 9.94 1.33
CA GLY A 132 -1.35 8.88 2.06
C GLY A 132 -1.21 9.10 3.56
N SER A 133 -1.70 10.21 4.12
CA SER A 133 -1.57 10.52 5.54
C SER A 133 -2.24 9.47 6.42
N LEU A 134 -1.64 9.23 7.60
CA LEU A 134 -2.11 8.23 8.56
C LEU A 134 -2.94 8.90 9.66
N GLN A 135 -4.14 8.40 9.91
CA GLN A 135 -4.95 8.79 11.06
C GLN A 135 -5.01 7.64 12.06
N PRO A 136 -4.68 7.86 13.34
CA PRO A 136 -4.66 6.81 14.34
C PRO A 136 -6.07 6.30 14.66
N LEU A 137 -6.22 4.99 14.78
CA LEU A 137 -7.45 4.33 15.23
C LEU A 137 -7.35 3.88 16.69
N ASN A 138 -6.38 3.01 16.97
CA ASN A 138 -6.14 2.48 18.30
C ASN A 138 -4.72 1.92 18.43
N THR A 139 -4.32 1.67 19.66
CA THR A 139 -3.08 0.98 20.03
C THR A 139 -3.38 -0.07 21.09
N VAL A 140 -2.81 -1.26 20.94
CA VAL A 140 -2.96 -2.38 21.89
C VAL A 140 -1.60 -2.91 22.31
N ASN A 141 -1.53 -3.56 23.48
CA ASN A 141 -0.32 -4.24 23.95
C ASN A 141 -0.04 -5.46 23.06
N SER A 142 1.21 -5.66 22.64
CA SER A 142 1.62 -6.83 21.84
C SER A 142 1.83 -8.10 22.66
N GLY A 143 1.86 -7.99 24.00
CA GLY A 143 2.12 -9.10 24.91
C GLY A 143 3.62 -9.40 25.15
N GLY A 144 4.52 -8.64 24.53
CA GLY A 144 5.98 -8.75 24.71
C GLY A 144 6.72 -7.53 24.16
N ALA A 145 7.98 -7.32 24.58
CA ALA A 145 8.75 -6.12 24.22
C ALA A 145 9.09 -6.03 22.71
N GLY A 146 9.44 -7.17 22.10
CA GLY A 146 9.72 -7.32 20.67
C GLY A 146 8.54 -7.99 19.96
N PRO A 147 7.59 -7.22 19.38
CA PRO A 147 6.42 -7.79 18.70
C PRO A 147 6.75 -8.53 17.39
N THR A 148 7.96 -8.34 16.86
CA THR A 148 8.39 -8.89 15.57
C THR A 148 9.56 -9.85 15.79
N TYR A 149 9.50 -11.02 15.14
CA TYR A 149 10.68 -11.88 14.99
C TYR A 149 11.49 -11.35 13.80
N GLU A 150 12.73 -10.92 14.04
CA GLU A 150 13.67 -10.43 13.02
C GLU A 150 14.89 -11.34 12.86
#